data_AF-A0A9D0H0J1-F1
#
_entry.id   AF-A0A9D0H0J1-F1
#
_cell.length_a   1.000
_cell.length_b   1.000
_cell.length_c   1.000
_cell.angle_alpha   90.00
_cell.angle_beta   90.00
_cell.angle_gamma   90.00
#
_symmetry.space_group_name_H-M   'P 1'
#
loop_
_entity.id
_entity.type
_entity.pdbx_description
1 polymer ?
#
loop_
_entity_poly.entity_id
_entity_poly.type
_entity_poly.pdbx_seq_one_letter_code
_entity_poly.pdbx_strand_id
1 'polypeptide(L)'
;GDSRKIGKLIQDKYDDLPVEKKRGYQNLRKLPKVLEKSSKAFGFTAIDFYVKSLNDVVNVSKNLEPIPLSLKAMEFLIKEIENSSKTFQDISKNWEKQLKLAEIYFEKNRYSQSLTALRESLITFVLEETGMDWENKDLREKKLGKLLSDNPETFPNELFVLMDQIKEFRNKPSHGFIDSNSSEGELNQSIDKLKQYIQKASQILHSNPDLTKVKKALNNVLNS
;
A
#
# COMPACT_ATOMS: atom_id res chain seq x y z
N GLY A 1 10.64 8.48 2.78
CA GLY A 1 10.92 9.79 3.40
C GLY A 1 9.92 10.08 4.50
N ASP A 2 10.30 10.84 5.52
CA ASP A 2 9.40 11.28 6.60
C ASP A 2 8.65 12.54 6.15
N SER A 3 7.40 12.37 5.75
CA SER A 3 6.48 13.45 5.34
C SER A 3 6.32 14.55 6.39
N ARG A 4 6.61 14.29 7.67
CA ARG A 4 6.62 15.32 8.73
C ARG A 4 7.81 16.27 8.60
N LYS A 5 8.99 15.77 8.22
CA LYS A 5 10.17 16.62 7.99
C LYS A 5 9.96 17.54 6.79
N ILE A 6 9.34 17.01 5.73
CA ILE A 6 8.95 17.80 4.55
C ILE A 6 7.88 18.83 4.95
N GLY A 7 6.85 18.42 5.69
CA GLY A 7 5.81 19.32 6.20
C GLY A 7 6.38 20.48 7.03
N LYS A 8 7.33 20.18 7.93
CA LYS A 8 8.02 21.20 8.73
C LYS A 8 8.83 22.16 7.85
N LEU A 9 9.61 21.64 6.90
CA LEU A 9 10.39 22.48 5.98
C LEU A 9 9.50 23.42 5.16
N ILE A 10 8.34 22.95 4.69
CA ILE A 10 7.36 23.78 3.96
C ILE A 10 6.81 24.87 4.87
N GLN A 11 6.48 24.53 6.12
CA GLN A 11 5.98 25.49 7.10
C GLN A 11 7.02 26.57 7.37
N ASP A 12 8.26 26.19 7.67
CA ASP A 12 9.38 27.11 7.94
C ASP A 12 9.59 28.05 6.73
N LYS A 13 9.64 27.50 5.51
CA LYS A 13 9.81 28.28 4.29
C LYS A 13 8.62 29.17 3.93
N TYR A 14 7.40 28.75 4.27
CA TYR A 14 6.21 29.59 4.11
C TYR A 14 6.24 30.75 5.10
N ASP A 15 6.66 30.51 6.34
CA ASP A 15 6.76 31.53 7.37
C ASP A 15 7.83 32.58 7.06
N ASP A 16 8.90 32.19 6.36
CA ASP A 16 9.94 33.08 5.82
C ASP A 16 9.47 33.99 4.67
N LEU A 17 8.30 33.76 4.07
CA LEU A 17 7.81 34.59 2.96
C LEU A 17 7.36 35.98 3.43
N PRO A 18 7.61 37.04 2.64
CA PRO A 18 7.02 38.37 2.88
C PRO A 18 5.49 38.29 2.99
N VAL A 19 4.89 39.06 3.90
CA VAL A 19 3.45 39.06 4.16
C VAL A 19 2.63 39.32 2.89
N GLU A 20 3.13 40.21 2.04
CA GLU A 20 2.60 40.54 0.70
C GLU A 20 2.38 39.28 -0.16
N LYS A 21 3.36 38.36 -0.13
CA LYS A 21 3.39 37.15 -0.95
C LYS A 21 2.60 36.00 -0.33
N LYS A 22 2.43 35.97 1.00
CA LYS A 22 1.69 34.90 1.70
C LYS A 22 0.23 34.77 1.23
N ARG A 23 -0.39 35.86 0.75
CA ARG A 23 -1.76 35.82 0.18
C ARG A 23 -1.86 34.96 -1.09
N GLY A 24 -0.87 34.98 -1.98
CA GLY A 24 -0.84 34.14 -3.20
C GLY A 24 -0.56 32.67 -2.92
N TYR A 25 0.02 32.36 -1.75
CA TYR A 25 0.45 31.00 -1.38
C TYR A 25 -0.34 30.38 -0.23
N GLN A 26 -1.57 30.83 0.04
CA GLN A 26 -2.37 30.33 1.18
C GLN A 26 -2.59 28.80 1.17
N ASN A 27 -2.58 28.18 0.00
CA ASN A 27 -2.69 26.73 -0.13
C ASN A 27 -1.40 25.99 0.29
N LEU A 28 -0.22 26.62 0.22
CA LEU A 28 1.01 26.05 0.79
C LEU A 28 0.90 25.85 2.30
N ARG A 29 0.18 26.74 3.01
CA ARG A 29 -0.05 26.60 4.47
C ARG A 29 -0.84 25.34 4.84
N LYS A 30 -1.61 24.79 3.90
CA LYS A 30 -2.41 23.57 4.13
C LYS A 30 -1.58 22.30 3.91
N LEU A 31 -0.54 22.36 3.07
CA LEU A 31 0.30 21.21 2.72
C LEU A 31 0.95 20.54 3.94
N PRO A 32 1.56 21.26 4.91
CA PRO A 32 2.15 20.66 6.10
C PRO A 32 1.16 19.79 6.88
N LYS A 33 -0.07 20.29 7.09
CA LYS A 33 -1.12 19.59 7.82
C LYS A 33 -1.61 18.35 7.08
N VAL A 34 -1.71 18.43 5.74
CA VAL A 34 -2.07 17.27 4.91
C VAL A 34 -0.94 16.24 4.95
N LEU A 35 0.32 16.65 4.74
CA LEU A 35 1.48 15.75 4.81
C LEU A 35 1.65 15.09 6.17
N GLU A 36 1.34 15.78 7.26
CA GLU A 36 1.33 15.19 8.60
C GLU A 36 0.27 14.10 8.73
N LYS A 37 -0.96 14.35 8.25
CA LYS A 37 -2.03 13.34 8.19
C LYS A 37 -1.64 12.17 7.30
N SER A 38 -1.10 12.43 6.12
CA SER A 38 -0.57 11.41 5.20
C SER A 38 0.53 10.60 5.87
N SER A 39 1.41 11.24 6.64
CA SER A 39 2.46 10.55 7.39
C SER A 39 1.92 9.55 8.40
N LYS A 40 0.83 9.91 9.08
CA LYS A 40 0.14 9.04 10.02
C LYS A 40 -0.56 7.91 9.26
N ALA A 41 -1.23 8.22 8.14
CA ALA A 41 -1.84 7.24 7.26
C ALA A 41 -0.84 6.22 6.71
N PHE A 42 0.36 6.64 6.28
CA PHE A 42 1.42 5.74 5.83
C PHE A 42 1.99 4.84 6.94
N GLY A 43 1.66 5.11 8.21
CA GLY A 43 1.95 4.24 9.35
C GLY A 43 0.89 3.14 9.53
N PHE A 44 -0.32 3.35 9.05
CA PHE A 44 -1.40 2.35 9.03
C PHE A 44 -1.39 1.66 7.67
N THR A 45 -1.35 0.34 7.63
CA THR A 45 -1.37 -0.46 6.40
C THR A 45 -2.77 -0.50 5.75
N ALA A 46 -3.45 0.64 5.70
CA ALA A 46 -4.81 0.79 5.21
C ALA A 46 -4.80 1.56 3.88
N ILE A 47 -5.10 0.86 2.79
CA ILE A 47 -5.03 1.37 1.42
C ILE A 47 -5.93 2.60 1.22
N ASP A 48 -7.13 2.61 1.80
CA ASP A 48 -8.07 3.73 1.62
C ASP A 48 -7.53 5.03 2.21
N PHE A 49 -6.87 4.94 3.36
CA PHE A 49 -6.20 6.08 3.98
C PHE A 49 -5.01 6.55 3.14
N TYR A 50 -4.26 5.62 2.53
CA TYR A 50 -3.16 5.94 1.62
C TYR A 50 -3.66 6.71 0.39
N VAL A 51 -4.66 6.16 -0.32
CA VAL A 51 -5.22 6.75 -1.54
C VAL A 51 -5.88 8.10 -1.24
N LYS A 52 -6.65 8.19 -0.14
CA LYS A 52 -7.23 9.45 0.32
C LYS A 52 -6.15 10.50 0.60
N SER A 53 -5.07 10.10 1.27
CA SER A 53 -3.96 10.99 1.59
C SER A 53 -3.25 11.52 0.35
N LEU A 54 -3.08 10.69 -0.70
CA LEU A 54 -2.55 11.15 -1.98
C LEU A 54 -3.48 12.17 -2.64
N ASN A 55 -4.77 11.86 -2.70
CA ASN A 55 -5.77 12.75 -3.31
C ASN A 55 -5.88 14.08 -2.58
N ASP A 56 -5.81 14.08 -1.23
CA ASP A 56 -5.80 15.30 -0.43
C ASP A 56 -4.58 16.18 -0.78
N VAL A 57 -3.40 15.60 -0.95
CA VAL A 57 -2.20 16.36 -1.36
C VAL A 57 -2.36 16.91 -2.77
N VAL A 58 -2.81 16.09 -3.73
CA VAL A 58 -3.03 16.52 -5.12
C VAL A 58 -4.03 17.68 -5.18
N ASN A 59 -5.14 17.58 -4.46
CA ASN A 59 -6.19 18.61 -4.45
C ASN A 59 -5.71 19.95 -3.88
N VAL A 60 -4.86 19.92 -2.84
CA VAL A 60 -4.26 21.15 -2.32
C VAL A 60 -3.21 21.71 -3.29
N SER A 61 -2.49 20.83 -4.00
CA SER A 61 -1.40 21.21 -4.91
C SER A 61 -1.89 21.85 -6.22
N LYS A 62 -3.07 21.43 -6.73
CA LYS A 62 -3.69 21.97 -7.97
C LYS A 62 -3.94 23.49 -7.95
N ASN A 63 -4.07 24.08 -6.77
CA ASN A 63 -4.39 25.50 -6.58
C ASN A 63 -3.19 26.32 -6.08
N LEU A 64 -1.97 25.84 -6.32
CA LEU A 64 -0.75 26.58 -5.99
C LEU A 64 -0.39 27.51 -7.14
N GLU A 65 -0.23 28.80 -6.84
CA GLU A 65 0.49 29.72 -7.73
C GLU A 65 1.92 29.21 -7.98
N PRO A 66 2.59 29.62 -9.08
CA PRO A 66 3.95 29.21 -9.40
C PRO A 66 4.86 29.35 -8.17
N ILE A 67 5.43 28.20 -7.79
CA ILE A 67 6.12 28.03 -6.52
C ILE A 67 7.37 28.92 -6.53
N PRO A 68 7.66 29.67 -5.44
CA PRO A 68 8.88 30.47 -5.35
C PRO A 68 10.11 29.60 -5.65
N LEU A 69 11.15 30.17 -6.25
CA LEU A 69 12.37 29.44 -6.61
C LEU A 69 13.00 28.69 -5.41
N SER A 70 12.88 29.27 -4.22
CA SER A 70 13.30 28.70 -2.93
C SER A 70 12.55 27.42 -2.51
N LEU A 71 11.45 27.12 -3.19
CA LEU A 71 10.57 25.97 -2.96
C LEU A 71 10.47 25.08 -4.20
N LYS A 72 11.28 25.28 -5.24
CA LYS A 72 11.23 24.49 -6.50
C LYS A 72 11.37 22.98 -6.30
N ALA A 73 12.09 22.54 -5.27
CA ALA A 73 12.15 21.12 -4.87
C ALA A 73 10.77 20.53 -4.54
N MET A 74 9.82 21.35 -4.11
CA MET A 74 8.43 20.94 -3.86
C MET A 74 7.67 20.57 -5.12
N GLU A 75 7.99 21.17 -6.27
CA GLU A 75 7.35 20.80 -7.55
C GLU A 75 7.64 19.33 -7.90
N PHE A 76 8.87 18.86 -7.65
CA PHE A 76 9.24 17.47 -7.87
C PHE A 76 8.49 16.51 -6.94
N LEU A 77 8.34 16.87 -5.67
CA LEU A 77 7.60 16.08 -4.69
C LEU A 77 6.10 16.02 -5.03
N ILE A 78 5.51 17.15 -5.41
CA ILE A 78 4.10 17.22 -5.85
C ILE A 78 3.90 16.34 -7.07
N LYS A 79 4.79 16.41 -8.06
CA LYS A 79 4.73 15.59 -9.26
C LYS A 79 4.86 14.10 -8.96
N GLU A 80 5.74 13.69 -8.04
CA GLU A 80 5.84 12.30 -7.58
C GLU A 80 4.53 11.82 -6.94
N ILE A 81 3.89 12.67 -6.13
CA ILE A 81 2.61 12.38 -5.47
C ILE A 81 1.46 12.33 -6.48
N GLU A 82 1.42 13.22 -7.46
CA GLU A 82 0.44 13.22 -8.55
C GLU A 82 0.55 11.95 -9.40
N ASN A 83 1.77 11.57 -9.79
CA ASN A 83 2.02 10.32 -10.52
C ASN A 83 1.57 9.09 -9.71
N SER A 84 1.85 9.09 -8.40
CA SER A 84 1.39 8.03 -7.51
C SER A 84 -0.13 7.99 -7.43
N SER A 85 -0.79 9.13 -7.23
CA SER A 85 -2.26 9.24 -7.20
C SER A 85 -2.89 8.72 -8.49
N LYS A 86 -2.35 9.10 -9.65
CA LYS A 86 -2.82 8.62 -10.95
C LYS A 86 -2.68 7.10 -11.09
N THR A 87 -1.54 6.54 -10.66
CA THR A 87 -1.31 5.09 -10.67
C THR A 87 -2.42 4.34 -9.92
N PHE A 88 -2.86 4.84 -8.76
CA PHE A 88 -3.94 4.21 -7.99
C PHE A 88 -5.35 4.45 -8.57
N GLN A 89 -5.54 5.50 -9.36
CA GLN A 89 -6.81 5.76 -10.08
C GLN A 89 -6.99 4.82 -11.26
N ASP A 90 -5.89 4.47 -11.94
CA ASP A 90 -5.90 3.59 -13.11
C ASP A 90 -6.10 2.10 -12.74
N ILE A 91 -5.98 1.76 -11.45
CA ILE A 91 -6.15 0.40 -10.93
C ILE A 91 -7.61 0.18 -10.50
N SER A 92 -8.28 -0.78 -11.14
CA SER A 92 -9.68 -1.11 -10.84
C SER A 92 -9.84 -2.05 -9.64
N LYS A 93 -8.96 -3.05 -9.53
CA LYS A 93 -9.04 -4.11 -8.52
C LYS A 93 -8.39 -3.70 -7.20
N ASN A 94 -9.00 -4.06 -6.08
CA ASN A 94 -8.46 -3.68 -4.76
C ASN A 94 -7.22 -4.49 -4.41
N TRP A 95 -7.15 -5.76 -4.81
CA TRP A 95 -5.95 -6.58 -4.62
C TRP A 95 -4.73 -6.01 -5.37
N GLU A 96 -4.94 -5.42 -6.56
CA GLU A 96 -3.88 -4.77 -7.35
C GLU A 96 -3.38 -3.51 -6.64
N LYS A 97 -4.28 -2.71 -6.05
CA LYS A 97 -3.89 -1.53 -5.25
C LYS A 97 -3.03 -1.94 -4.06
N GLN A 98 -3.40 -3.02 -3.36
CA GLN A 98 -2.62 -3.54 -2.23
C GLN A 98 -1.25 -4.04 -2.67
N LEU A 99 -1.17 -4.73 -3.82
CA LEU A 99 0.10 -5.18 -4.39
C LEU A 99 1.00 -3.98 -4.73
N LYS A 100 0.43 -2.96 -5.40
CA LYS A 100 1.17 -1.73 -5.71
C LYS A 100 1.65 -1.01 -4.46
N LEU A 101 0.84 -0.99 -3.41
CA LEU A 101 1.24 -0.42 -2.12
C LEU A 101 2.40 -1.21 -1.48
N ALA A 102 2.41 -2.55 -1.60
CA ALA A 102 3.50 -3.38 -1.12
C ALA A 102 4.83 -3.08 -1.83
N GLU A 103 4.79 -2.90 -3.16
CA GLU A 103 5.95 -2.47 -3.97
C GLU A 103 6.48 -1.11 -3.50
N ILE A 104 5.60 -0.11 -3.36
CA ILE A 104 5.99 1.24 -2.91
C ILE A 104 6.61 1.19 -1.52
N TYR A 105 6.03 0.42 -0.58
CA TYR A 105 6.62 0.28 0.74
C TYR A 105 8.00 -0.40 0.69
N PHE A 106 8.18 -1.38 -0.18
CA PHE A 106 9.48 -2.02 -0.38
C PHE A 106 10.53 -1.02 -0.87
N GLU A 107 10.22 -0.26 -1.93
CA GLU A 107 11.12 0.76 -2.51
C GLU A 107 11.51 1.86 -1.52
N LYS A 108 10.62 2.15 -0.56
CA LYS A 108 10.87 3.15 0.50
C LYS A 108 11.48 2.53 1.78
N ASN A 109 11.99 1.30 1.71
CA ASN A 109 12.61 0.54 2.81
C ASN A 109 11.69 0.35 4.03
N ARG A 110 10.37 0.28 3.80
CA ARG A 110 9.33 0.03 4.80
C ARG A 110 8.90 -1.43 4.75
N TYR A 111 9.85 -2.33 5.01
CA TYR A 111 9.71 -3.75 4.70
C TYR A 111 8.61 -4.46 5.52
N SER A 112 8.41 -4.08 6.78
CA SER A 112 7.32 -4.63 7.61
C SER A 112 5.93 -4.24 7.08
N GLN A 113 5.77 -2.97 6.66
CA GLN A 113 4.54 -2.50 6.02
C GLN A 113 4.34 -3.13 4.64
N SER A 114 5.43 -3.32 3.88
CA SER A 114 5.41 -4.02 2.58
C SER A 114 4.93 -5.46 2.74
N LEU A 115 5.47 -6.22 3.70
CA LEU A 115 5.03 -7.58 4.00
C LEU A 115 3.55 -7.64 4.40
N THR A 116 3.10 -6.66 5.19
CA THR A 116 1.69 -6.56 5.58
C THR A 116 0.80 -6.29 4.37
N ALA A 117 1.11 -5.29 3.55
CA ALA A 117 0.36 -4.97 2.33
C ALA A 117 0.35 -6.13 1.32
N LEU A 118 1.46 -6.87 1.21
CA LEU A 118 1.54 -8.06 0.36
C LEU A 118 0.58 -9.16 0.83
N ARG A 119 0.53 -9.45 2.14
CA ARG A 119 -0.46 -10.37 2.71
C ARG A 119 -1.88 -9.93 2.39
N GLU A 120 -2.16 -8.63 2.58
CA GLU A 120 -3.47 -8.05 2.30
C GLU A 120 -3.86 -8.21 0.84
N SER A 121 -2.93 -8.01 -0.10
CA SER A 121 -3.15 -8.24 -1.52
C SER A 121 -3.59 -9.66 -1.84
N LEU A 122 -2.88 -10.67 -1.34
CA LEU A 122 -3.21 -12.09 -1.60
C LEU A 122 -4.58 -12.47 -1.05
N ILE A 123 -4.92 -12.01 0.17
CA ILE A 123 -6.22 -12.28 0.76
C ILE A 123 -7.33 -11.54 0.00
N THR A 124 -7.12 -10.26 -0.33
CA THR A 124 -8.10 -9.48 -1.09
C THR A 124 -8.32 -10.08 -2.47
N PHE A 125 -7.29 -10.61 -3.13
CA PHE A 125 -7.44 -11.30 -4.41
C PHE A 125 -8.43 -12.47 -4.30
N VAL A 126 -8.22 -13.36 -3.34
CA VAL A 126 -9.10 -14.52 -3.13
C VAL A 126 -10.54 -14.08 -2.92
N LEU A 127 -10.78 -13.06 -2.08
CA LEU A 127 -12.12 -12.61 -1.74
C LEU A 127 -12.79 -11.85 -2.87
N GLU A 128 -12.06 -10.94 -3.51
CA GLU A 128 -12.55 -10.12 -4.62
C GLU A 128 -12.90 -10.98 -5.84
N GLU A 129 -12.06 -11.95 -6.19
CA GLU A 129 -12.33 -12.87 -7.31
C GLU A 129 -13.40 -13.93 -6.99
N THR A 130 -13.69 -14.14 -5.70
CA THR A 130 -14.83 -14.96 -5.25
C THR A 130 -16.11 -14.16 -5.01
N GLY A 131 -16.09 -12.84 -5.28
CA GLY A 131 -17.25 -11.97 -5.03
C GLY A 131 -17.66 -11.87 -3.56
N MET A 132 -16.77 -12.25 -2.64
CA MET A 132 -16.98 -12.08 -1.21
C MET A 132 -16.60 -10.66 -0.77
N ASP A 133 -17.36 -10.13 0.18
CA ASP A 133 -17.02 -8.86 0.82
C ASP A 133 -15.67 -8.98 1.57
N TRP A 134 -14.69 -8.19 1.13
CA TRP A 134 -13.34 -8.15 1.67
C TRP A 134 -13.16 -7.06 2.76
N GLU A 135 -14.16 -6.19 2.97
CA GLU A 135 -14.10 -5.10 3.95
C GLU A 135 -14.36 -5.58 5.39
N ASN A 136 -15.06 -6.71 5.55
CA ASN A 136 -15.39 -7.26 6.87
C ASN A 136 -14.28 -8.16 7.43
N LYS A 137 -13.47 -7.64 8.37
CA LYS A 137 -12.32 -8.32 8.98
C LYS A 137 -12.64 -9.65 9.67
N ASP A 138 -13.74 -9.74 10.43
CA ASP A 138 -14.08 -10.93 11.22
C ASP A 138 -14.58 -12.07 10.32
N LEU A 139 -15.29 -11.72 9.26
CA LEU A 139 -15.70 -12.66 8.22
C LEU A 139 -14.52 -13.11 7.36
N ARG A 140 -13.48 -12.27 7.23
CA ARG A 140 -12.35 -12.48 6.32
C ARG A 140 -11.56 -13.74 6.63
N GLU A 141 -11.05 -13.88 7.85
CA GLU A 141 -10.18 -15.01 8.21
C GLU A 141 -10.97 -16.32 8.29
N LYS A 142 -12.20 -16.26 8.81
CA LYS A 142 -13.08 -17.43 8.93
C LYS A 142 -13.57 -17.93 7.56
N LYS A 143 -14.00 -17.03 6.68
CA LYS A 143 -14.46 -17.40 5.32
C LYS A 143 -13.31 -17.81 4.44
N LEU A 144 -12.15 -17.17 4.55
CA LEU A 144 -10.96 -17.60 3.82
C LEU A 144 -10.59 -19.03 4.23
N GLY A 145 -10.44 -19.31 5.52
CA GLY A 145 -10.13 -20.67 5.99
C GLY A 145 -11.10 -21.73 5.49
N LYS A 146 -12.41 -21.44 5.54
CA LYS A 146 -13.45 -22.34 5.03
C LYS A 146 -13.42 -22.49 3.50
N LEU A 147 -13.25 -21.40 2.76
CA LEU A 147 -13.17 -21.44 1.30
C LEU A 147 -11.99 -22.32 0.84
N LEU A 148 -10.84 -22.17 1.51
CA LEU A 148 -9.64 -22.93 1.19
C LEU A 148 -9.76 -24.41 1.56
N SER A 149 -10.44 -24.75 2.67
CA SER A 149 -10.69 -26.14 3.04
C SER A 149 -11.68 -26.83 2.11
N ASP A 150 -12.74 -26.13 1.73
CA ASP A 150 -13.87 -26.74 1.04
C ASP A 150 -13.61 -26.87 -0.47
N ASN A 151 -12.70 -26.06 -1.03
CA ASN A 151 -12.44 -26.04 -2.47
C ASN A 151 -10.95 -25.83 -2.80
N PRO A 152 -10.06 -26.79 -2.45
CA PRO A 152 -8.61 -26.64 -2.61
C PRO A 152 -8.15 -26.49 -4.08
N GLU A 153 -8.93 -26.96 -5.06
CA GLU A 153 -8.61 -26.85 -6.49
C GLU A 153 -8.98 -25.50 -7.13
N THR A 154 -9.58 -24.60 -6.34
CA THR A 154 -10.12 -23.31 -6.79
C THR A 154 -9.03 -22.32 -7.19
N PHE A 155 -7.89 -22.36 -6.51
CA PHE A 155 -6.77 -21.46 -6.78
C PHE A 155 -5.50 -22.25 -7.08
N PRO A 156 -4.54 -21.65 -7.80
CA PRO A 156 -3.24 -22.28 -8.01
C PRO A 156 -2.60 -22.67 -6.68
N ASN A 157 -2.07 -23.88 -6.58
CA ASN A 157 -1.35 -24.33 -5.38
C ASN A 157 -0.22 -23.36 -4.98
N GLU A 158 0.41 -22.74 -5.99
CA GLU A 158 1.45 -21.73 -5.82
C GLU A 158 0.98 -20.52 -5.00
N LEU A 159 -0.29 -20.12 -5.12
CA LEU A 159 -0.88 -19.04 -4.33
C LEU A 159 -0.90 -19.42 -2.85
N PHE A 160 -1.35 -20.64 -2.53
CA PHE A 160 -1.43 -21.11 -1.14
C PHE A 160 -0.05 -21.25 -0.51
N VAL A 161 0.87 -21.86 -1.24
CA VAL A 161 2.27 -21.97 -0.81
C VAL A 161 2.84 -20.59 -0.50
N LEU A 162 2.57 -19.58 -1.34
CA LEU A 162 3.04 -18.21 -1.10
C LEU A 162 2.37 -17.57 0.13
N MET A 163 1.06 -17.76 0.32
CA MET A 163 0.33 -17.24 1.48
C MET A 163 0.88 -17.80 2.81
N ASP A 164 1.13 -19.10 2.86
CA ASP A 164 1.71 -19.76 4.03
C ASP A 164 3.15 -19.28 4.28
N GLN A 165 3.96 -19.20 3.22
CA GLN A 165 5.32 -18.66 3.28
C GLN A 165 5.38 -17.23 3.84
N ILE A 166 4.40 -16.38 3.49
CA ILE A 166 4.28 -15.01 4.00
C ILE A 166 3.81 -15.00 5.46
N LYS A 167 2.85 -15.85 5.81
CA LYS A 167 2.35 -16.01 7.19
C LYS A 167 3.48 -16.43 8.13
N GLU A 168 4.23 -17.46 7.74
CA GLU A 168 5.41 -17.92 8.49
C GLU A 168 6.47 -16.82 8.58
N PHE A 169 6.79 -16.16 7.47
CA PHE A 169 7.80 -15.11 7.44
C PHE A 169 7.47 -13.93 8.36
N ARG A 170 6.18 -13.57 8.49
CA ARG A 170 5.70 -12.56 9.44
C ARG A 170 5.78 -13.02 10.90
N ASN A 171 5.47 -14.30 11.16
CA ASN A 171 5.38 -14.87 12.51
C ASN A 171 6.75 -15.24 13.11
N LYS A 172 7.84 -15.15 12.35
CA LYS A 172 9.18 -15.37 12.90
C LYS A 172 9.47 -14.36 14.04
N PRO A 173 10.15 -14.79 15.12
CA PRO A 173 10.43 -13.96 16.30
C PRO A 173 11.14 -12.63 16.01
N SER A 174 11.83 -12.54 14.86
CA SER A 174 12.46 -11.32 14.34
C SER A 174 11.50 -10.34 13.64
N HIS A 175 10.19 -10.47 13.90
CA HIS A 175 9.07 -9.65 13.44
C HIS A 175 9.30 -8.88 12.13
N GLY A 176 9.69 -9.64 11.09
CA GLY A 176 9.96 -9.13 9.74
C GLY A 176 10.71 -7.81 9.79
N PHE A 177 12.04 -7.86 9.97
CA PHE A 177 12.96 -6.72 9.90
C PHE A 177 13.20 -5.94 11.23
N ILE A 178 12.71 -6.42 12.38
CA ILE A 178 12.83 -5.71 13.68
C ILE A 178 13.30 -6.66 14.80
N ASP A 179 14.47 -7.27 14.64
CA ASP A 179 15.20 -7.80 15.80
C ASP A 179 16.49 -7.00 15.95
N SER A 180 16.68 -6.37 17.11
CA SER A 180 17.89 -5.61 17.43
C SER A 180 19.14 -6.47 17.46
N ASN A 181 18.99 -7.80 17.43
CA ASN A 181 20.08 -8.78 17.43
C ASN A 181 20.29 -9.46 16.07
N SER A 182 19.54 -9.10 15.02
CA SER A 182 19.77 -9.66 13.67
C SER A 182 21.09 -9.18 13.09
N SER A 183 21.87 -10.10 12.52
CA SER A 183 23.03 -9.73 11.72
C SER A 183 22.61 -9.02 10.43
N GLU A 184 23.48 -8.16 9.89
CA GLU A 184 23.26 -7.49 8.61
C GLU A 184 23.00 -8.49 7.47
N GLY A 185 23.66 -9.66 7.51
CA GLY A 185 23.44 -10.76 6.56
C GLY A 185 22.02 -11.31 6.61
N GLU A 186 21.46 -11.55 7.80
CA GLU A 186 20.09 -12.04 7.98
C GLU A 186 19.04 -11.01 7.55
N LEU A 187 19.33 -9.72 7.78
CA LEU A 187 18.48 -8.63 7.31
C LEU A 187 18.43 -8.59 5.79
N ASN A 188 19.58 -8.62 5.11
CA ASN A 188 19.66 -8.61 3.65
C ASN A 188 18.96 -9.83 3.03
N GLN A 189 19.17 -11.02 3.60
CA GLN A 189 18.44 -12.22 3.17
C GLN A 189 16.92 -12.08 3.31
N SER A 190 16.46 -11.46 4.40
CA SER A 190 15.04 -11.19 4.61
C SER A 190 14.50 -10.21 3.57
N ILE A 191 15.29 -9.19 3.20
CA ILE A 191 14.90 -8.17 2.21
C ILE A 191 14.77 -8.82 0.83
N ASP A 192 15.77 -9.61 0.44
CA ASP A 192 15.77 -10.36 -0.82
C ASP A 192 14.59 -11.33 -0.88
N LYS A 193 14.29 -12.02 0.23
CA LYS A 193 13.16 -12.93 0.31
C LYS A 193 11.82 -12.21 0.11
N LEU A 194 11.64 -11.05 0.76
CA LEU A 194 10.43 -10.24 0.56
C LEU A 194 10.31 -9.78 -0.90
N LYS A 195 11.41 -9.35 -1.53
CA LYS A 195 11.43 -8.97 -2.95
C LYS A 195 10.97 -10.13 -3.84
N GLN A 196 11.47 -11.34 -3.58
CA GLN A 196 11.06 -12.55 -4.30
C GLN A 196 9.57 -12.85 -4.10
N TYR A 197 9.03 -12.68 -2.89
CA TYR A 197 7.61 -12.88 -2.63
C TYR A 197 6.72 -11.87 -3.37
N ILE A 198 7.12 -10.60 -3.44
CA ILE A 198 6.41 -9.57 -4.22
C ILE A 198 6.39 -9.95 -5.71
N GLN A 199 7.53 -10.38 -6.25
CA GLN A 199 7.64 -10.81 -7.66
C GLN A 199 6.76 -12.03 -7.95
N LYS A 200 6.81 -13.05 -7.07
CA LYS A 200 5.97 -14.25 -7.19
C LYS A 200 4.48 -13.90 -7.10
N ALA A 201 4.08 -13.04 -6.16
CA ALA A 201 2.70 -12.58 -6.07
C ALA A 201 2.27 -11.90 -7.37
N SER A 202 3.07 -10.97 -7.89
CA SER A 202 2.77 -10.30 -9.16
C SER A 202 2.59 -11.29 -10.31
N GLN A 203 3.45 -12.31 -10.42
CA GLN A 203 3.31 -13.35 -11.43
C GLN A 203 2.04 -14.20 -11.27
N ILE A 204 1.75 -14.67 -10.05
CA ILE A 204 0.61 -15.54 -9.76
C ILE A 204 -0.73 -14.81 -9.92
N LEU A 205 -0.82 -13.56 -9.47
CA LEU A 205 -2.07 -12.81 -9.49
C LEU A 205 -2.43 -12.31 -10.90
N HIS A 206 -1.42 -11.95 -11.72
CA HIS A 206 -1.65 -11.47 -13.09
C HIS A 206 -1.66 -12.58 -14.15
N SER A 207 -1.29 -13.82 -13.81
CA SER A 207 -1.31 -14.94 -14.76
C SER A 207 -2.73 -15.42 -15.13
N ASN A 208 -3.78 -14.72 -14.66
CA ASN A 208 -5.19 -15.07 -14.86
C ASN A 208 -5.43 -16.56 -14.52
N PRO A 209 -5.41 -16.93 -13.23
CA PRO A 209 -5.88 -18.26 -12.86
C PRO A 209 -7.29 -18.47 -13.44
N ASP A 210 -7.62 -19.69 -13.84
CA ASP A 210 -8.92 -20.03 -14.43
C ASP A 210 -10.04 -19.85 -13.38
N LEU A 211 -10.47 -18.60 -13.18
CA LEU A 211 -11.46 -18.17 -12.20
C LEU A 211 -12.88 -18.63 -12.56
N THR A 212 -13.05 -19.23 -13.73
CA THR A 212 -14.31 -19.84 -14.16
C THR A 212 -14.68 -21.04 -13.29
N LYS A 213 -13.69 -21.81 -12.82
CA LYS A 213 -13.90 -22.89 -11.84
C LYS A 213 -14.31 -22.33 -10.47
N VAL A 214 -13.74 -21.20 -10.08
CA VAL A 214 -14.01 -20.50 -8.82
C VAL A 214 -15.45 -20.03 -8.73
N LYS A 215 -15.94 -19.33 -9.77
CA LYS A 215 -17.34 -18.87 -9.84
C LYS A 215 -18.35 -20.01 -9.78
N LYS A 216 -18.01 -21.19 -10.35
CA LYS A 216 -18.87 -22.37 -10.33
C LYS A 216 -18.92 -23.03 -8.95
N ALA A 217 -17.79 -23.11 -8.24
CA ALA A 217 -17.73 -23.64 -6.88
C ALA A 217 -18.51 -22.78 -5.87
N LEU A 218 -18.46 -21.45 -6.01
CA LEU A 218 -19.14 -20.51 -5.11
C LEU A 218 -20.66 -20.55 -5.20
N ASN A 219 -21.21 -20.77 -6.40
CA ASN A 219 -22.66 -20.96 -6.56
C ASN A 219 -23.20 -22.16 -5.78
N ASN A 220 -22.35 -23.14 -5.45
CA ASN A 220 -22.76 -24.27 -4.62
C ASN A 220 -22.68 -23.96 -3.12
N VAL A 221 -21.76 -23.08 -2.69
CA VAL A 221 -21.55 -22.71 -1.28
C VAL A 221 -22.48 -21.60 -0.81
N LEU A 222 -22.87 -20.67 -1.70
CA LEU A 222 -23.79 -19.57 -1.37
C LEU A 222 -25.27 -19.99 -1.40
N ASN A 223 -25.59 -21.11 -2.06
CA ASN A 223 -26.95 -21.67 -2.16
C ASN A 223 -27.20 -22.85 -1.20
N SER A 224 -26.24 -23.14 -0.31
CA SER A 224 -26.30 -24.19 0.73
C SER A 224 -26.26 -23.56 2.12
#